data_AF-A0A349CIX6-F1
#
_entry.id   AF-A0A349CIX6-F1
#
_cell.length_a   1.000
_cell.length_b   1.000
_cell.length_c   1.000
_cell.angle_alpha   90.00
_cell.angle_beta   90.00
_cell.angle_gamma   90.00
#
_symmetry.space_group_name_H-M   'P 1'
#
loop_
_entity.id
_entity.type
_entity.pdbx_description
1 polymer ?
#
loop_
_entity_poly.entity_id
_entity_poly.type
_entity_poly.pdbx_seq_one_letter_code
_entity_poly.pdbx_strand_id
1 'polypeptide(L)'
;MVVLGNPPYSGSSANKGEWIRQLIETYKTVDGKPLGEKNPKMLQDDYVKFIRFGQWRIEKTGQGILGFITNHGYIDNITFRGMRQSLLNTFTDIYILNLHGNSKKKEVAPDGGKDENVFDIQQGVAICLLVKEQGKDAPAKVHYADLWGLREGKYKSLFESDIATIEWEKLNPSSPNYFFVKRDETDLAEYMQGWKVTDIFNTKSVGIITSRDNFVIDFNKMALTERIQNFINDNGTEEEIRARFFKPADKLDIIKSKKVLSGRSWENNITICYYRPFDIRYILYDKQFVDRAREDVMQHLMNRDNIAMLFRRQYKHGPYSYVLVGKNTIEARYMENAYSHVYINPLFVYHNDMFSNRGVDGKVPNLNPAFIKELEGKLGMGFRPHPFEFPSPSTERGYECAGANSPSLRAERE
;
A
#
# COMPACT_ATOMS: atom_id res chain seq x y z
N MET A 1 -1.11 31.49 -23.14
CA MET A 1 -0.19 30.34 -23.30
C MET A 1 -1.02 29.08 -23.37
N VAL A 2 -0.67 28.13 -24.24
CA VAL A 2 -1.39 26.85 -24.37
C VAL A 2 -0.35 25.72 -24.43
N VAL A 3 -0.54 24.70 -23.60
CA VAL A 3 0.30 23.48 -23.58
C VAL A 3 -0.63 22.28 -23.77
N LEU A 4 -0.49 21.56 -24.88
CA LEU A 4 -1.34 20.42 -25.22
C LEU A 4 -0.51 19.18 -25.55
N GLY A 5 -1.04 17.98 -25.32
CA GLY A 5 -0.36 16.75 -25.72
C GLY A 5 -0.81 15.47 -25.02
N ASN A 6 -0.22 14.36 -25.46
CA ASN A 6 -0.30 13.04 -24.85
C ASN A 6 1.12 12.65 -24.36
N PRO A 7 1.52 13.04 -23.14
CA PRO A 7 2.86 12.77 -22.64
C PRO A 7 3.09 11.26 -22.40
N PRO A 8 4.33 10.77 -22.46
CA PRO A 8 4.63 9.36 -22.24
C PRO A 8 4.34 8.90 -20.81
N TYR A 9 3.86 7.66 -20.64
CA TYR A 9 3.58 7.05 -19.33
C TYR A 9 4.69 6.06 -18.97
N SER A 10 5.67 6.49 -18.18
CA SER A 10 6.84 5.69 -17.81
C SER A 10 7.31 5.96 -16.39
N GLY A 11 6.93 5.08 -15.45
CA GLY A 11 7.39 5.12 -14.06
C GLY A 11 8.89 4.84 -13.87
N SER A 12 9.55 4.27 -14.87
CA SER A 12 11.02 4.17 -14.97
C SER A 12 11.52 5.19 -15.98
N SER A 13 11.28 6.46 -15.66
CA SER A 13 11.55 7.60 -16.53
C SER A 13 12.98 7.62 -17.09
N ALA A 14 13.06 7.83 -18.40
CA ALA A 14 14.31 8.15 -19.10
C ALA A 14 14.72 9.62 -18.89
N ASN A 15 13.75 10.48 -18.55
CA ASN A 15 13.96 11.91 -18.27
C ASN A 15 14.61 12.12 -16.89
N LYS A 16 15.93 12.02 -16.88
CA LYS A 16 16.78 12.12 -15.69
C LYS A 16 17.46 13.48 -15.54
N GLY A 17 17.05 14.49 -16.31
CA GLY A 17 17.60 15.84 -16.22
C GLY A 17 17.41 16.44 -14.83
N GLU A 18 18.44 17.11 -14.33
CA GLU A 18 18.45 17.67 -12.97
C GLU A 18 17.36 18.73 -12.78
N TRP A 19 17.17 19.58 -13.78
CA TRP A 19 16.17 20.65 -13.78
C TRP A 19 14.74 20.16 -13.46
N ILE A 20 14.26 19.13 -14.17
CA ILE A 20 12.90 18.63 -13.95
C ILE A 20 12.78 17.85 -12.63
N ARG A 21 13.87 17.21 -12.18
CA ARG A 21 13.89 16.54 -10.88
C ARG A 21 13.73 17.53 -9.73
N GLN A 22 14.43 18.66 -9.79
CA GLN A 22 14.29 19.74 -8.82
C GLN A 22 12.87 20.31 -8.81
N LEU A 23 12.26 20.51 -9.98
CA LEU A 23 10.86 20.96 -10.06
C LEU A 23 9.87 19.97 -9.44
N ILE A 24 10.11 18.66 -9.56
CA ILE A 24 9.24 17.62 -8.98
C ILE A 24 9.30 17.60 -7.45
N GLU A 25 10.37 18.10 -6.82
CA GLU A 25 10.45 18.14 -5.35
C GLU A 25 9.30 18.95 -4.72
N THR A 26 8.73 19.93 -5.43
CA THR A 26 7.57 20.68 -4.94
C THR A 26 6.34 19.78 -4.75
N TYR A 27 6.19 18.73 -5.56
CA TYR A 27 5.11 17.75 -5.43
C TYR A 27 5.32 16.78 -4.26
N LYS A 28 6.51 16.75 -3.65
CA LYS A 28 6.80 15.95 -2.46
C LYS A 28 6.50 16.65 -1.15
N THR A 29 5.80 17.79 -1.22
CA THR A 29 5.31 18.52 -0.07
C THR A 29 3.78 18.60 -0.11
N VAL A 30 3.14 18.49 1.04
CA VAL A 30 1.71 18.66 1.24
C VAL A 30 1.48 19.37 2.57
N ASP A 31 0.61 20.38 2.61
CA ASP A 31 0.29 21.17 3.80
C ASP A 31 1.53 21.76 4.50
N GLY A 32 2.51 22.19 3.70
CA GLY A 32 3.78 22.72 4.18
C GLY A 32 4.74 21.67 4.77
N LYS A 33 4.42 20.38 4.68
CA LYS A 33 5.21 19.28 5.24
C LYS A 33 5.64 18.30 4.15
N PRO A 34 6.78 17.60 4.30
CA PRO A 34 7.12 16.49 3.42
C PRO A 34 6.04 15.41 3.44
N LEU A 35 5.78 14.82 2.29
CA LEU A 35 4.80 13.74 2.04
C LEU A 35 4.87 12.60 3.08
N GLY A 36 6.07 12.17 3.47
CA GLY A 36 6.24 11.09 4.44
C GLY A 36 5.94 9.68 3.89
N GLU A 37 5.46 9.55 2.65
CA GLU A 37 5.36 8.26 1.95
C GLU A 37 6.76 7.65 1.72
N LYS A 38 6.92 6.37 2.07
CA LYS A 38 8.21 5.66 1.98
C LYS A 38 8.77 5.52 0.57
N ASN A 39 7.95 5.66 -0.48
CA ASN A 39 8.39 5.49 -1.87
C ASN A 39 7.62 6.41 -2.83
N PRO A 40 8.01 7.69 -2.96
CA PRO A 40 7.39 8.64 -3.88
C PRO A 40 7.82 8.44 -5.34
N LYS A 41 8.32 7.26 -5.72
CA LYS A 41 8.83 6.98 -7.08
C LYS A 41 7.77 7.25 -8.17
N MET A 42 6.48 7.10 -7.85
CA MET A 42 5.40 7.39 -8.81
C MET A 42 5.36 8.85 -9.27
N LEU A 43 5.86 9.80 -8.46
CA LEU A 43 5.99 11.20 -8.85
C LEU A 43 7.09 11.43 -9.90
N GLN A 44 7.95 10.44 -10.14
CA GLN A 44 8.99 10.50 -11.16
C GLN A 44 8.54 9.97 -12.51
N ASP A 45 7.28 9.54 -12.65
CA ASP A 45 6.69 9.15 -13.92
C ASP A 45 6.74 10.33 -14.92
N ASP A 46 6.98 10.02 -16.19
CA ASP A 46 7.16 11.05 -17.22
C ASP A 46 5.92 11.93 -17.38
N TYR A 47 4.69 11.39 -17.35
CA TYR A 47 3.50 12.23 -17.46
C TYR A 47 3.40 13.27 -16.34
N VAL A 48 3.86 12.93 -15.13
CA VAL A 48 3.91 13.84 -13.96
C VAL A 48 4.90 14.96 -14.22
N LYS A 49 6.07 14.62 -14.80
CA LYS A 49 7.08 15.59 -15.21
C LYS A 49 6.57 16.53 -16.29
N PHE A 50 5.80 16.03 -17.26
CA PHE A 50 5.17 16.87 -18.27
C PHE A 50 4.10 17.80 -17.67
N ILE A 51 3.28 17.32 -16.74
CA ILE A 51 2.34 18.18 -16.01
C ILE A 51 3.11 19.25 -15.22
N ARG A 52 4.18 18.88 -14.51
CA ARG A 52 5.01 19.83 -13.75
C ARG A 52 5.68 20.86 -14.66
N PHE A 53 6.18 20.43 -15.81
CA PHE A 53 6.74 21.32 -16.84
C PHE A 53 5.68 22.31 -17.33
N GLY A 54 4.49 21.83 -17.69
CA GLY A 54 3.41 22.68 -18.19
C GLY A 54 2.91 23.66 -17.13
N GLN A 55 2.76 23.21 -15.89
CA GLN A 55 2.48 24.06 -14.74
C GLN A 55 3.52 25.17 -14.61
N TRP A 56 4.82 24.82 -14.62
CA TRP A 56 5.91 25.80 -14.54
C TRP A 56 5.87 26.82 -15.69
N ARG A 57 5.59 26.39 -16.93
CA ARG A 57 5.46 27.30 -18.07
C ARG A 57 4.31 28.30 -17.87
N ILE A 58 3.16 27.83 -17.42
CA ILE A 58 1.97 28.66 -17.21
C ILE A 58 2.16 29.61 -16.02
N GLU A 59 2.81 29.17 -14.95
CA GLU A 59 3.20 30.03 -13.83
C GLU A 59 4.06 31.21 -14.29
N LYS A 60 5.01 30.97 -15.19
CA LYS A 60 5.87 32.02 -15.75
C LYS A 60 5.11 33.00 -16.64
N THR A 61 4.05 32.57 -17.32
CA THR A 61 3.24 33.45 -18.17
C THR A 61 2.11 34.15 -17.41
N GLY A 62 1.78 33.72 -16.19
CA GLY A 62 0.70 34.28 -15.37
C GLY A 62 -0.72 33.90 -15.82
N GLN A 63 -0.88 33.40 -17.05
CA GLN A 63 -2.14 32.91 -17.60
C GLN A 63 -1.90 31.86 -18.69
N GLY A 64 -2.86 30.94 -18.85
CA GLY A 64 -2.83 29.93 -19.89
C GLY A 64 -3.65 28.68 -19.59
N ILE A 65 -3.61 27.74 -20.53
CA ILE A 65 -4.33 26.46 -20.44
C ILE A 65 -3.33 25.32 -20.66
N LEU A 66 -3.39 24.31 -19.81
CA LEU A 66 -2.74 23.01 -20.01
C LEU A 66 -3.81 21.97 -20.28
N GLY A 67 -3.70 21.23 -21.37
CA GLY A 67 -4.62 20.16 -21.74
C GLY A 67 -3.90 18.87 -22.08
N PHE A 68 -3.99 17.85 -21.23
CA PHE A 68 -3.33 16.56 -21.46
C PHE A 68 -4.29 15.39 -21.30
N ILE A 69 -4.00 14.31 -22.02
CA ILE A 69 -4.50 12.96 -21.68
C ILE A 69 -3.37 12.19 -21.00
N THR A 70 -3.59 11.75 -19.77
CA THR A 70 -2.55 11.10 -18.96
C THR A 70 -3.06 9.86 -18.25
N ASN A 71 -2.15 9.05 -17.70
CA ASN A 71 -2.52 8.01 -16.74
C ASN A 71 -3.30 8.64 -15.58
N HIS A 72 -4.49 8.13 -15.30
CA HIS A 72 -5.39 8.73 -14.33
C HIS A 72 -4.94 8.57 -12.87
N GLY A 73 -3.90 7.79 -12.57
CA GLY A 73 -3.54 7.44 -11.20
C GLY A 73 -3.23 8.62 -10.27
N TYR A 74 -2.93 9.81 -10.78
CA TYR A 74 -2.69 10.99 -9.95
C TYR A 74 -3.97 11.58 -9.33
N ILE A 75 -5.17 11.20 -9.79
CA ILE A 75 -6.43 11.79 -9.30
C ILE A 75 -6.83 11.25 -7.92
N ASP A 76 -6.49 10.00 -7.61
CA ASP A 76 -6.92 9.27 -6.40
C ASP A 76 -5.76 8.70 -5.56
N ASN A 77 -4.56 8.54 -6.11
CA ASN A 77 -3.48 7.88 -5.37
C ASN A 77 -2.87 8.82 -4.31
N ILE A 78 -2.73 8.32 -3.07
CA ILE A 78 -2.19 9.05 -1.92
C ILE A 78 -0.82 9.70 -2.19
N THR A 79 0.03 9.08 -3.01
CA THR A 79 1.38 9.57 -3.33
C THR A 79 1.36 10.91 -4.07
N PHE A 80 0.25 11.26 -4.70
CA PHE A 80 0.10 12.46 -5.53
C PHE A 80 -0.60 13.62 -4.81
N ARG A 81 -0.88 13.50 -3.51
CA ARG A 81 -1.59 14.55 -2.75
C ARG A 81 -0.87 15.91 -2.78
N GLY A 82 0.46 15.91 -2.75
CA GLY A 82 1.26 17.13 -2.89
C GLY A 82 1.20 17.72 -4.30
N MET A 83 1.19 16.86 -5.33
CA MET A 83 0.92 17.30 -6.71
C MET A 83 -0.46 17.94 -6.82
N ARG A 84 -1.52 17.28 -6.33
CA ARG A 84 -2.89 17.81 -6.40
C ARG A 84 -3.02 19.15 -5.67
N GLN A 85 -2.45 19.28 -4.47
CA GLN A 85 -2.40 20.57 -3.76
C GLN A 85 -1.65 21.64 -4.56
N SER A 86 -0.51 21.29 -5.15
CA SER A 86 0.25 22.25 -5.97
C SER A 86 -0.56 22.72 -7.18
N LEU A 87 -1.29 21.83 -7.85
CA LEU A 87 -2.17 22.20 -8.97
C LEU A 87 -3.33 23.09 -8.50
N LEU A 88 -3.98 22.76 -7.39
CA LEU A 88 -5.04 23.58 -6.77
C LEU A 88 -4.57 25.01 -6.48
N ASN A 89 -3.31 25.16 -6.08
CA ASN A 89 -2.75 26.46 -5.73
C ASN A 89 -2.23 27.26 -6.94
N THR A 90 -2.08 26.63 -8.11
CA THR A 90 -1.55 27.29 -9.31
C THR A 90 -2.63 27.74 -10.29
N PHE A 91 -3.68 26.93 -10.45
CA PHE A 91 -4.72 27.09 -11.45
C PHE A 91 -6.00 27.70 -10.83
N THR A 92 -6.89 28.22 -11.67
CA THR A 92 -8.19 28.80 -11.27
C THR A 92 -9.31 27.78 -11.44
N ASP A 93 -9.22 26.96 -12.49
CA ASP A 93 -10.15 25.87 -12.76
C ASP A 93 -9.38 24.62 -13.22
N ILE A 94 -9.81 23.47 -12.72
CA ILE A 94 -9.27 22.15 -13.04
C ILE A 94 -10.43 21.28 -13.48
N TYR A 95 -10.44 20.86 -14.74
CA TYR A 95 -11.42 19.93 -15.29
C TYR A 95 -10.76 18.56 -15.47
N ILE A 96 -11.37 17.52 -14.91
CA ILE A 96 -10.91 16.13 -14.97
C ILE A 96 -12.02 15.28 -15.55
N LEU A 97 -11.86 14.83 -16.80
CA LEU A 97 -12.71 13.82 -17.40
C LEU A 97 -12.00 12.47 -17.28
N ASN A 98 -12.45 11.64 -16.35
CA ASN A 98 -11.89 10.31 -16.11
C ASN A 98 -12.46 9.33 -17.15
N LEU A 99 -11.60 8.81 -18.03
CA LEU A 99 -12.00 7.87 -19.07
C LEU A 99 -11.86 6.41 -18.63
N HIS A 100 -11.43 6.17 -17.39
CA HIS A 100 -11.27 4.83 -16.80
C HIS A 100 -10.46 3.87 -17.70
N GLY A 101 -10.88 2.62 -17.82
CA GLY A 101 -10.23 1.58 -18.60
C GLY A 101 -9.06 0.93 -17.89
N ASN A 102 -8.99 0.98 -16.57
CA ASN A 102 -7.88 0.40 -15.82
C ASN A 102 -8.07 -1.10 -15.59
N SER A 103 -7.62 -1.91 -16.55
CA SER A 103 -7.67 -3.37 -16.44
C SER A 103 -6.79 -3.91 -15.30
N LYS A 104 -5.75 -3.18 -14.87
CA LYS A 104 -4.97 -3.55 -13.68
C LYS A 104 -5.79 -3.43 -12.40
N LYS A 105 -6.64 -2.41 -12.28
CA LYS A 105 -7.63 -2.27 -11.20
C LYS A 105 -8.83 -3.20 -11.39
N LYS A 106 -9.03 -3.74 -12.61
CA LYS A 106 -10.23 -4.47 -13.04
C LYS A 106 -11.48 -3.60 -12.88
N GLU A 107 -11.38 -2.37 -13.34
CA GLU A 107 -12.51 -1.46 -13.41
C GLU A 107 -13.64 -2.06 -14.25
N VAL A 108 -14.87 -1.85 -13.78
CA VAL A 108 -16.12 -2.20 -14.45
C VAL A 108 -17.01 -0.97 -14.43
N ALA A 109 -17.85 -0.83 -15.44
CA ALA A 109 -18.79 0.28 -15.48
C ALA A 109 -19.81 0.18 -14.32
N PRO A 110 -20.42 1.30 -13.88
CA PRO A 110 -21.36 1.30 -12.76
C PRO A 110 -22.57 0.37 -12.94
N ASP A 111 -22.93 0.07 -14.18
CA ASP A 111 -23.99 -0.89 -14.56
C ASP A 111 -23.53 -2.36 -14.51
N GLY A 112 -22.29 -2.62 -14.09
CA GLY A 112 -21.65 -3.94 -14.11
C GLY A 112 -21.11 -4.35 -15.48
N GLY A 113 -21.25 -3.49 -16.50
CA GLY A 113 -20.75 -3.72 -17.84
C GLY A 113 -19.24 -3.65 -17.96
N LYS A 114 -18.73 -4.02 -19.14
CA LYS A 114 -17.31 -3.92 -19.46
C LYS A 114 -16.91 -2.46 -19.60
N ASP A 115 -15.80 -2.09 -18.97
CA ASP A 115 -15.17 -0.80 -19.16
C ASP A 115 -13.85 -0.95 -19.92
N GLU A 116 -13.76 -0.29 -21.08
CA GLU A 116 -12.61 -0.41 -21.98
C GLU A 116 -11.78 0.86 -22.02
N ASN A 117 -10.47 0.69 -22.11
CA ASN A 117 -9.55 1.80 -22.27
C ASN A 117 -9.62 2.38 -23.68
N VAL A 118 -9.48 3.71 -23.81
CA VAL A 118 -9.41 4.42 -25.09
C VAL A 118 -8.11 4.20 -25.87
N PHE A 119 -7.11 3.57 -25.25
CA PHE A 119 -5.88 3.09 -25.90
C PHE A 119 -5.69 1.58 -25.64
N ASP A 120 -4.79 0.94 -26.38
CA ASP A 120 -4.41 -0.47 -26.17
C ASP A 120 -3.40 -0.62 -25.01
N ILE A 121 -3.79 -0.15 -23.82
CA ILE A 121 -2.98 -0.17 -22.60
C ILE A 121 -3.80 -0.67 -21.41
N GLN A 122 -3.11 -0.94 -20.30
CA GLN A 122 -3.74 -1.50 -19.09
C GLN A 122 -4.04 -0.47 -18.00
N GLN A 123 -3.39 0.70 -18.05
CA GLN A 123 -3.57 1.79 -17.10
C GLN A 123 -4.75 2.64 -17.53
N GLY A 124 -5.63 3.00 -16.59
CA GLY A 124 -6.71 3.94 -16.90
C GLY A 124 -6.18 5.33 -17.22
N VAL A 125 -6.96 6.09 -17.99
CA VAL A 125 -6.55 7.42 -18.46
C VAL A 125 -7.61 8.48 -18.17
N ALA A 126 -7.18 9.72 -18.05
CA ALA A 126 -8.04 10.87 -17.85
C ALA A 126 -7.57 12.02 -18.74
N ILE A 127 -8.52 12.80 -19.24
CA ILE A 127 -8.25 14.10 -19.85
C ILE A 127 -8.30 15.15 -18.75
N CYS A 128 -7.27 15.98 -18.66
CA CYS A 128 -7.23 17.11 -17.75
C CYS A 128 -7.06 18.43 -18.49
N LEU A 129 -7.88 19.41 -18.14
CA LEU A 129 -7.75 20.80 -18.58
C LEU A 129 -7.52 21.66 -17.34
N LEU A 130 -6.35 22.29 -17.26
CA LEU A 130 -5.95 23.15 -16.15
C LEU A 130 -5.87 24.60 -16.66
N VAL A 131 -6.74 25.45 -16.15
CA VAL A 131 -6.90 26.84 -16.61
C VAL A 131 -6.32 27.77 -15.55
N LYS A 132 -5.49 28.73 -15.99
CA LYS A 132 -5.01 29.84 -15.16
C LYS A 132 -5.44 31.14 -15.82
N GLU A 133 -6.36 31.84 -15.19
CA GLU A 133 -6.79 33.17 -15.61
C GLU A 133 -5.93 34.26 -14.97
N GLN A 134 -5.67 35.34 -15.71
CA GLN A 134 -4.87 36.45 -15.20
C GLN A 134 -5.59 37.16 -14.06
N GLY A 135 -4.88 37.41 -12.96
CA GLY A 135 -5.39 38.16 -11.81
C GLY A 135 -6.37 37.38 -10.92
N LYS A 136 -6.52 36.07 -11.13
CA LYS A 136 -7.26 35.19 -10.24
C LYS A 136 -6.31 34.22 -9.55
N ASP A 137 -6.45 34.14 -8.23
CA ASP A 137 -5.63 33.28 -7.38
C ASP A 137 -6.46 32.14 -6.75
N ALA A 138 -5.74 31.22 -6.12
CA ALA A 138 -6.15 29.95 -5.52
C ALA A 138 -7.25 30.04 -4.44
N PRO A 139 -7.88 28.90 -4.07
CA PRO A 139 -7.73 27.57 -4.68
C PRO A 139 -8.60 27.40 -5.93
N ALA A 140 -8.12 26.56 -6.85
CA ALA A 140 -8.85 26.21 -8.07
C ALA A 140 -10.22 25.59 -7.77
N LYS A 141 -11.20 25.87 -8.62
CA LYS A 141 -12.44 25.08 -8.69
C LYS A 141 -12.15 23.78 -9.42
N VAL A 142 -12.53 22.65 -8.83
CA VAL A 142 -12.32 21.34 -9.45
C VAL A 142 -13.64 20.81 -9.97
N HIS A 143 -13.64 20.48 -11.26
CA HIS A 143 -14.76 19.95 -12.02
C HIS A 143 -14.40 18.53 -12.46
N TYR A 144 -15.26 17.58 -12.17
CA TYR A 144 -15.02 16.15 -12.39
C TYR A 144 -16.18 15.52 -13.16
N ALA A 145 -15.85 14.63 -14.07
CA ALA A 145 -16.83 13.78 -14.74
C ALA A 145 -16.22 12.42 -15.03
N ASP A 146 -17.05 11.37 -15.00
CA ASP A 146 -16.69 10.03 -15.42
C ASP A 146 -17.20 9.77 -16.83
N LEU A 147 -16.43 9.04 -17.63
CA LEU A 147 -16.86 8.45 -18.89
C LEU A 147 -16.54 6.96 -18.90
N TRP A 148 -17.53 6.16 -18.56
CA TRP A 148 -17.48 4.70 -18.49
C TRP A 148 -17.91 4.04 -19.80
N GLY A 149 -17.60 2.75 -19.96
CA GLY A 149 -18.17 1.89 -20.99
C GLY A 149 -17.18 1.42 -22.06
N LEU A 150 -17.72 1.03 -23.21
CA LEU A 150 -16.92 0.49 -24.33
C LEU A 150 -16.15 1.58 -25.07
N ARG A 151 -15.02 1.20 -25.69
CA ARG A 151 -14.12 2.14 -26.37
C ARG A 151 -14.83 2.98 -27.44
N GLU A 152 -15.63 2.34 -28.28
CA GLU A 152 -16.37 3.04 -29.34
C GLU A 152 -17.40 4.03 -28.78
N GLY A 153 -18.08 3.67 -27.69
CA GLY A 153 -19.02 4.56 -27.00
C GLY A 153 -18.32 5.79 -26.41
N LYS A 154 -17.13 5.59 -25.85
CA LYS A 154 -16.28 6.70 -25.36
C LYS A 154 -15.86 7.62 -26.49
N TYR A 155 -15.40 7.07 -27.63
CA TYR A 155 -15.04 7.89 -28.79
C TYR A 155 -16.20 8.70 -29.34
N LYS A 156 -17.38 8.10 -29.46
CA LYS A 156 -18.58 8.81 -29.89
C LYS A 156 -18.91 9.97 -28.95
N SER A 157 -18.94 9.69 -27.64
CA SER A 157 -19.24 10.70 -26.62
C SER A 157 -18.23 11.85 -26.64
N LEU A 158 -16.93 11.54 -26.78
CA LEU A 158 -15.86 12.54 -26.88
C LEU A 158 -15.92 13.38 -28.16
N PHE A 159 -16.45 12.83 -29.26
CA PHE A 159 -16.63 13.56 -30.51
C PHE A 159 -17.85 14.48 -30.49
N GLU A 160 -18.89 14.10 -29.76
CA GLU A 160 -20.16 14.82 -29.66
C GLU A 160 -20.21 15.80 -28.48
N SER A 161 -19.20 15.79 -27.60
CA SER A 161 -19.18 16.61 -26.38
C SER A 161 -18.07 17.66 -26.37
N ASP A 162 -18.32 18.74 -25.63
CA ASP A 162 -17.32 19.75 -25.29
C ASP A 162 -17.42 20.12 -23.80
N ILE A 163 -16.64 21.11 -23.36
CA ILE A 163 -16.61 21.53 -21.96
C ILE A 163 -17.96 22.04 -21.43
N ALA A 164 -18.83 22.56 -22.31
CA ALA A 164 -20.14 23.09 -21.94
C ALA A 164 -21.24 22.02 -21.96
N THR A 165 -21.07 20.94 -22.73
CA THR A 165 -22.06 19.85 -22.78
C THR A 165 -21.81 18.74 -21.76
N ILE A 166 -20.58 18.59 -21.26
CA ILE A 166 -20.27 17.63 -20.20
C ILE A 166 -20.93 18.09 -18.89
N GLU A 167 -21.65 17.18 -18.24
CA GLU A 167 -22.19 17.39 -16.90
C GLU A 167 -21.09 17.25 -15.86
N TRP A 168 -20.55 18.38 -15.42
CA TRP A 168 -19.48 18.42 -14.43
C TRP A 168 -20.01 18.41 -12.99
N GLU A 169 -19.46 17.52 -12.18
CA GLU A 169 -19.60 17.56 -10.74
C GLU A 169 -18.51 18.42 -10.12
N LYS A 170 -18.91 19.38 -9.28
CA LYS A 170 -17.95 20.22 -8.55
C LYS A 170 -17.43 19.46 -7.33
N LEU A 171 -16.11 19.28 -7.26
CA LEU A 171 -15.44 18.69 -6.11
C LEU A 171 -14.93 19.76 -5.15
N ASN A 172 -14.80 19.37 -3.87
CA ASN A 172 -14.14 20.18 -2.83
C ASN A 172 -12.91 19.43 -2.27
N PRO A 173 -11.80 19.33 -3.03
CA PRO A 173 -10.62 18.62 -2.57
C PRO A 173 -10.06 19.23 -1.27
N SER A 174 -9.86 18.40 -0.26
CA SER A 174 -9.47 18.85 1.09
C SER A 174 -8.25 18.09 1.63
N SER A 175 -7.59 18.69 2.63
CA SER A 175 -6.50 18.04 3.36
C SER A 175 -6.97 16.71 3.99
N PRO A 176 -6.12 15.68 4.05
CA PRO A 176 -4.72 15.66 3.64
C PRO A 176 -4.50 15.16 2.21
N ASN A 177 -5.55 14.75 1.50
CA ASN A 177 -5.41 13.97 0.27
C ASN A 177 -5.68 14.77 -1.00
N TYR A 178 -6.54 15.78 -0.94
CA TYR A 178 -6.90 16.63 -2.08
C TYR A 178 -7.36 15.81 -3.30
N PHE A 179 -8.24 14.82 -3.11
CA PHE A 179 -8.67 13.94 -4.20
C PHE A 179 -9.37 14.69 -5.33
N PHE A 180 -9.06 14.31 -6.58
CA PHE A 180 -9.73 14.82 -7.79
C PHE A 180 -10.68 13.76 -8.38
N VAL A 181 -11.37 13.04 -7.48
CA VAL A 181 -12.40 12.06 -7.81
C VAL A 181 -13.55 12.23 -6.84
N LYS A 182 -14.75 11.89 -7.29
CA LYS A 182 -15.89 11.76 -6.40
C LYS A 182 -15.64 10.67 -5.36
N ARG A 183 -16.04 10.95 -4.12
CA ARG A 183 -16.03 10.00 -3.01
C ARG A 183 -17.31 10.17 -2.22
N ASP A 184 -17.86 9.07 -1.72
CA ASP A 184 -18.81 9.18 -0.64
C ASP A 184 -18.05 9.57 0.63
N GLU A 185 -18.43 10.70 1.21
CA GLU A 185 -17.84 11.22 2.45
C GLU A 185 -18.92 11.46 3.51
N THR A 186 -20.12 10.88 3.34
CA THR A 186 -21.29 11.06 4.22
C THR A 186 -20.94 10.80 5.69
N ASP A 187 -20.26 9.68 5.97
CA ASP A 187 -19.89 9.26 7.32
C ASP A 187 -18.43 9.58 7.68
N LEU A 188 -17.72 10.34 6.83
CA LEU A 188 -16.29 10.58 7.00
C LEU A 188 -15.98 11.32 8.30
N ALA A 189 -16.83 12.27 8.70
CA ALA A 189 -16.65 13.05 9.92
C ALA A 189 -16.78 12.19 11.19
N GLU A 190 -17.72 11.24 11.21
CA GLU A 190 -17.86 10.27 12.29
C GLU A 190 -16.69 9.29 12.28
N TYR A 191 -16.38 8.71 11.12
CA TYR A 191 -15.28 7.76 10.95
C TYR A 191 -13.94 8.32 11.45
N MET A 192 -13.65 9.60 11.18
CA MET A 192 -12.41 10.25 11.59
C MET A 192 -12.30 10.53 13.10
N GLN A 193 -13.38 10.37 13.87
CA GLN A 193 -13.35 10.41 15.34
C GLN A 193 -12.81 9.10 15.94
N GLY A 194 -12.83 8.01 15.16
CA GLY A 194 -12.30 6.71 15.57
C GLY A 194 -10.78 6.68 15.65
N TRP A 195 -10.25 5.74 16.45
CA TRP A 195 -8.82 5.48 16.49
C TRP A 195 -8.33 4.93 15.15
N LYS A 196 -7.24 5.51 14.64
CA LYS A 196 -6.52 4.91 13.54
C LYS A 196 -5.99 3.56 13.99
N VAL A 197 -6.30 2.50 13.25
CA VAL A 197 -5.82 1.14 13.55
C VAL A 197 -4.28 1.09 13.63
N THR A 198 -3.59 1.95 12.86
CA THR A 198 -2.13 2.09 12.95
C THR A 198 -1.64 2.64 14.28
N ASP A 199 -2.49 3.29 15.06
CA ASP A 199 -2.09 3.98 16.28
C ASP A 199 -2.49 3.17 17.53
N ILE A 200 -3.28 2.10 17.34
CA ILE A 200 -3.67 1.13 18.37
C ILE A 200 -2.46 0.31 18.85
N PHE A 201 -1.62 -0.17 17.93
CA PHE A 201 -0.46 -1.00 18.25
C PHE A 201 0.85 -0.20 18.14
N ASN A 202 1.74 -0.35 19.12
CA ASN A 202 3.04 0.33 19.10
C ASN A 202 4.01 -0.34 18.12
N THR A 203 4.30 -1.63 18.34
CA THR A 203 5.21 -2.46 17.53
C THR A 203 4.45 -3.15 16.42
N LYS A 204 4.79 -2.84 15.16
CA LYS A 204 4.08 -3.37 13.99
C LYS A 204 4.94 -3.28 12.75
N SER A 205 4.72 -4.20 11.82
CA SER A 205 5.41 -4.22 10.53
C SER A 205 4.56 -4.95 9.49
N VAL A 206 4.93 -4.79 8.23
CA VAL A 206 4.46 -5.72 7.19
C VAL A 206 5.07 -7.12 7.38
N GLY A 207 4.49 -8.13 6.75
CA GLY A 207 5.05 -9.48 6.70
C GLY A 207 6.40 -9.59 5.98
N ILE A 208 6.97 -10.79 6.08
CA ILE A 208 8.32 -11.09 5.59
C ILE A 208 8.34 -11.18 4.07
N ILE A 209 9.48 -10.87 3.46
CA ILE A 209 9.69 -11.08 2.01
C ILE A 209 10.97 -11.89 1.83
N THR A 210 10.85 -13.02 1.13
CA THR A 210 12.02 -13.87 0.83
C THR A 210 12.62 -13.55 -0.55
N SER A 211 11.78 -13.19 -1.53
CA SER A 211 12.09 -13.13 -2.96
C SER A 211 12.48 -14.47 -3.61
N ARG A 212 12.49 -15.56 -2.83
CA ARG A 212 12.93 -16.90 -3.23
C ARG A 212 12.16 -18.00 -2.50
N ASP A 213 10.84 -17.85 -2.43
CA ASP A 213 9.94 -18.76 -1.70
C ASP A 213 10.22 -20.23 -2.00
N ASN A 214 10.38 -20.59 -3.28
CA ASN A 214 10.65 -21.97 -3.70
C ASN A 214 11.94 -22.57 -3.12
N PHE A 215 12.90 -21.74 -2.70
CA PHE A 215 14.15 -22.19 -2.10
C PHE A 215 14.04 -22.31 -0.58
N VAL A 216 13.40 -21.34 0.09
CA VAL A 216 13.38 -21.28 1.56
C VAL A 216 12.08 -21.72 2.22
N ILE A 217 11.00 -21.96 1.48
CA ILE A 217 9.69 -22.34 2.02
C ILE A 217 9.25 -23.69 1.42
N ASP A 218 8.81 -24.62 2.27
CA ASP A 218 8.24 -25.89 1.82
C ASP A 218 7.16 -26.42 2.79
N PHE A 219 6.21 -27.21 2.30
CA PHE A 219 5.26 -27.91 3.16
C PHE A 219 5.92 -28.96 4.06
N ASN A 220 6.98 -29.59 3.57
CA ASN A 220 7.67 -30.68 4.24
C ASN A 220 9.01 -30.18 4.80
N LYS A 221 9.16 -30.24 6.14
CA LYS A 221 10.39 -29.85 6.84
C LYS A 221 11.62 -30.63 6.36
N MET A 222 11.49 -31.92 6.10
CA MET A 222 12.60 -32.76 5.63
C MET A 222 13.01 -32.37 4.21
N ALA A 223 12.05 -32.16 3.30
CA ALA A 223 12.32 -31.73 1.94
C ALA A 223 12.97 -30.32 1.87
N LEU A 224 12.60 -29.42 2.79
CA LEU A 224 13.30 -28.15 2.96
C LEU A 224 14.74 -28.38 3.44
N THR A 225 14.91 -29.18 4.50
CA THR A 225 16.22 -29.48 5.09
C THR A 225 17.17 -30.10 4.06
N GLU A 226 16.71 -31.11 3.32
CA GLU A 226 17.51 -31.79 2.28
C GLU A 226 17.92 -30.82 1.17
N ARG A 227 17.01 -29.95 0.70
CA ARG A 227 17.33 -28.95 -0.32
C ARG A 227 18.40 -27.98 0.14
N ILE A 228 18.34 -27.52 1.39
CA ILE A 228 19.35 -26.63 1.97
C ILE A 228 20.69 -27.37 2.11
N GLN A 229 20.67 -28.63 2.54
CA GLN A 229 21.88 -29.45 2.63
C GLN A 229 22.52 -29.70 1.25
N ASN A 230 21.70 -29.99 0.23
CA ASN A 230 22.14 -30.14 -1.15
C ASN A 230 22.75 -28.83 -1.67
N PHE A 231 22.14 -27.68 -1.37
CA PHE A 231 22.70 -26.38 -1.72
C PHE A 231 24.08 -26.16 -1.07
N ILE A 232 24.23 -26.48 0.23
CA ILE A 232 25.50 -26.35 0.96
C ILE A 232 26.57 -27.23 0.32
N ASN A 233 26.25 -28.50 0.02
CA ASN A 233 27.18 -29.51 -0.45
C ASN A 233 27.47 -29.46 -1.96
N ASP A 234 26.75 -28.63 -2.72
CA ASP A 234 26.94 -28.52 -4.16
C ASP A 234 28.33 -27.95 -4.51
N ASN A 235 29.10 -28.64 -5.35
CA ASN A 235 30.46 -28.24 -5.74
C ASN A 235 30.54 -27.65 -7.17
N GLY A 236 29.40 -27.33 -7.79
CA GLY A 236 29.38 -26.69 -9.11
C GLY A 236 29.78 -25.21 -9.09
N THR A 237 29.82 -24.59 -10.27
CA THR A 237 30.08 -23.15 -10.37
C THR A 237 28.89 -22.33 -9.84
N GLU A 238 29.09 -21.04 -9.58
CA GLU A 238 28.01 -20.15 -9.12
C GLU A 238 26.82 -20.14 -10.09
N GLU A 239 27.09 -20.15 -11.40
CA GLU A 239 26.09 -20.17 -12.45
C GLU A 239 25.28 -21.46 -12.44
N GLU A 240 25.95 -22.60 -12.29
CA GLU A 240 25.31 -23.91 -12.21
C GLU A 240 24.44 -24.05 -10.95
N ILE A 241 24.97 -23.64 -9.80
CA ILE A 241 24.22 -23.61 -8.53
C ILE A 241 23.02 -22.68 -8.66
N ARG A 242 23.21 -21.50 -9.27
CA ARG A 242 22.11 -20.55 -9.47
C ARG A 242 21.01 -21.15 -10.33
N ALA A 243 21.37 -21.80 -11.44
CA ALA A 243 20.43 -22.45 -12.34
C ALA A 243 19.66 -23.61 -11.68
N ARG A 244 20.30 -24.36 -10.76
CA ARG A 244 19.66 -25.47 -10.04
C ARG A 244 18.67 -25.01 -8.98
N PHE A 245 19.00 -23.98 -8.20
CA PHE A 245 18.27 -23.65 -6.97
C PHE A 245 17.42 -22.37 -7.05
N PHE A 246 17.71 -21.46 -7.98
CA PHE A 246 17.11 -20.13 -7.99
C PHE A 246 16.53 -19.76 -9.35
N LYS A 247 15.66 -18.75 -9.35
CA LYS A 247 15.14 -18.18 -10.61
C LYS A 247 16.25 -17.35 -11.29
N PRO A 248 16.27 -17.24 -12.63
CA PRO A 248 17.33 -16.52 -13.36
C PRO A 248 17.58 -15.07 -12.90
N ALA A 249 16.56 -14.39 -12.36
CA ALA A 249 16.66 -13.02 -11.89
C ALA A 249 17.05 -12.88 -10.39
N ASP A 250 17.28 -13.99 -9.67
CA ASP A 250 17.70 -13.93 -8.26
C ASP A 250 19.15 -13.43 -8.16
N LYS A 251 19.37 -12.51 -7.21
CA LYS A 251 20.65 -11.83 -6.97
C LYS A 251 21.34 -12.27 -5.68
N LEU A 252 20.92 -13.39 -5.09
CA LEU A 252 21.58 -13.96 -3.92
C LEU A 252 23.05 -14.23 -4.20
N ASP A 253 23.93 -13.79 -3.30
CA ASP A 253 25.35 -14.11 -3.30
C ASP A 253 25.54 -15.57 -2.84
N ILE A 254 25.91 -16.46 -3.76
CA ILE A 254 25.94 -17.91 -3.51
C ILE A 254 27.06 -18.27 -2.54
N ILE A 255 28.28 -17.78 -2.77
CA ILE A 255 29.45 -18.08 -1.97
C ILE A 255 29.22 -17.64 -0.52
N LYS A 256 28.79 -16.39 -0.33
CA LYS A 256 28.48 -15.87 1.00
C LYS A 256 27.38 -16.68 1.68
N SER A 257 26.34 -17.04 0.94
CA SER A 257 25.20 -17.80 1.48
C SER A 257 25.61 -19.19 1.97
N LYS A 258 26.45 -19.90 1.21
CA LYS A 258 27.00 -21.20 1.65
C LYS A 258 27.84 -21.05 2.90
N LYS A 259 28.79 -20.12 2.92
CA LYS A 259 29.65 -19.85 4.08
C LYS A 259 28.82 -19.57 5.34
N VAL A 260 27.76 -18.78 5.19
CA VAL A 260 26.85 -18.41 6.27
C VAL A 260 26.06 -19.60 6.81
N LEU A 261 25.71 -20.59 5.97
CA LEU A 261 25.03 -21.81 6.42
C LEU A 261 26.02 -22.83 7.01
N SER A 262 27.17 -23.07 6.37
CA SER A 262 28.17 -24.01 6.87
C SER A 262 28.80 -23.60 8.21
N GLY A 263 28.77 -22.31 8.55
CA GLY A 263 29.35 -21.77 9.78
C GLY A 263 28.47 -21.82 11.02
N ARG A 264 27.24 -22.37 10.97
CA ARG A 264 26.31 -22.43 12.11
C ARG A 264 25.23 -23.49 11.95
N SER A 265 24.54 -23.82 13.03
CA SER A 265 23.36 -24.71 13.04
C SER A 265 22.13 -24.00 12.46
N TRP A 266 22.00 -24.02 11.13
CA TRP A 266 20.92 -23.36 10.39
C TRP A 266 19.58 -24.09 10.54
N GLU A 267 19.58 -25.35 10.95
CA GLU A 267 18.39 -26.17 11.17
C GLU A 267 17.48 -25.58 12.25
N ASN A 268 18.08 -24.91 13.25
CA ASN A 268 17.36 -24.20 14.32
C ASN A 268 16.60 -22.96 13.80
N ASN A 269 16.96 -22.48 12.60
CA ASN A 269 16.27 -21.37 11.93
C ASN A 269 15.08 -21.87 11.08
N ILE A 270 14.84 -23.19 11.01
CA ILE A 270 13.63 -23.71 10.39
C ILE A 270 12.45 -23.58 11.35
N THR A 271 11.48 -22.75 10.98
CA THR A 271 10.27 -22.49 11.77
C THR A 271 9.01 -22.59 10.91
N ILE A 272 7.84 -22.44 11.55
CA ILE A 272 6.54 -22.40 10.90
C ILE A 272 6.32 -21.04 10.23
N CYS A 273 5.86 -21.07 8.98
CA CYS A 273 5.48 -19.93 8.17
C CYS A 273 3.99 -19.98 7.84
N TYR A 274 3.28 -18.94 8.24
CA TYR A 274 1.94 -18.61 7.78
C TYR A 274 2.07 -18.04 6.37
N TYR A 275 2.00 -18.92 5.37
CA TYR A 275 2.26 -18.58 3.98
C TYR A 275 1.03 -17.94 3.34
N ARG A 276 -0.14 -18.58 3.41
CA ARG A 276 -1.45 -18.05 2.95
C ARG A 276 -2.52 -18.41 3.98
N PRO A 277 -3.76 -17.89 3.91
CA PRO A 277 -4.77 -18.20 4.91
C PRO A 277 -5.00 -19.71 4.87
N PHE A 278 -4.86 -20.36 6.02
CA PHE A 278 -4.95 -21.81 6.19
C PHE A 278 -3.88 -22.65 5.44
N ASP A 279 -2.84 -22.01 4.89
CA ASP A 279 -1.67 -22.65 4.28
C ASP A 279 -0.44 -22.39 5.16
N ILE A 280 -0.10 -23.40 5.95
CA ILE A 280 0.98 -23.36 6.93
C ILE A 280 2.13 -24.24 6.41
N ARG A 281 3.32 -23.66 6.33
CA ARG A 281 4.53 -24.29 5.77
C ARG A 281 5.71 -24.16 6.72
N TYR A 282 6.83 -24.74 6.35
CA TYR A 282 8.12 -24.51 6.99
C TYR A 282 8.92 -23.48 6.20
N ILE A 283 9.70 -22.66 6.90
CA ILE A 283 10.62 -21.69 6.31
C ILE A 283 11.99 -21.79 6.96
N LEU A 284 13.07 -21.71 6.17
CA LEU A 284 14.39 -21.33 6.66
C LEU A 284 14.40 -19.82 6.88
N TYR A 285 14.09 -19.39 8.11
CA TYR A 285 14.03 -17.97 8.44
C TYR A 285 15.43 -17.46 8.77
N ASP A 286 16.07 -16.89 7.75
CA ASP A 286 17.43 -16.40 7.89
C ASP A 286 17.67 -15.13 7.07
N LYS A 287 18.26 -14.09 7.68
CA LYS A 287 18.51 -12.79 7.04
C LYS A 287 19.31 -12.86 5.73
N GLN A 288 20.13 -13.89 5.55
CA GLN A 288 20.86 -14.07 4.29
C GLN A 288 19.92 -14.48 3.14
N PHE A 289 18.80 -15.14 3.44
CA PHE A 289 17.86 -15.66 2.45
C PHE A 289 16.49 -14.97 2.48
N VAL A 290 16.16 -14.27 3.56
CA VAL A 290 14.92 -13.50 3.74
C VAL A 290 15.22 -12.01 3.59
N ASP A 291 15.02 -11.49 2.37
CA ASP A 291 15.30 -10.09 1.98
C ASP A 291 14.70 -9.05 2.93
N ARG A 292 13.53 -9.34 3.51
CA ARG A 292 12.91 -8.52 4.56
C ARG A 292 12.44 -9.40 5.69
N ALA A 293 13.35 -9.69 6.62
CA ALA A 293 13.10 -10.55 7.77
C ALA A 293 12.07 -9.95 8.76
N ARG A 294 12.11 -8.64 9.01
CA ARG A 294 11.20 -7.96 9.98
C ARG A 294 11.35 -8.50 11.40
N GLU A 295 12.59 -8.76 11.81
CA GLU A 295 12.92 -9.31 13.14
C GLU A 295 12.40 -8.45 14.28
N ASP A 296 12.31 -7.13 14.09
CA ASP A 296 11.70 -6.19 15.04
C ASP A 296 10.29 -6.60 15.46
N VAL A 297 9.57 -7.31 14.60
CA VAL A 297 8.22 -7.84 14.87
C VAL A 297 8.21 -9.36 14.98
N MET A 298 8.89 -10.08 14.08
CA MET A 298 8.86 -11.54 14.03
C MET A 298 9.41 -12.17 15.31
N GLN A 299 10.38 -11.54 15.99
CA GLN A 299 10.95 -12.05 17.25
C GLN A 299 9.90 -12.23 18.37
N HIS A 300 8.80 -11.47 18.30
CA HIS A 300 7.72 -11.55 19.29
C HIS A 300 6.73 -12.68 18.99
N LEU A 301 6.80 -13.28 17.80
CA LEU A 301 5.88 -14.32 17.33
C LEU A 301 6.59 -15.67 17.15
N MET A 302 7.83 -15.66 16.67
CA MET A 302 8.59 -16.88 16.39
C MET A 302 8.90 -17.65 17.68
N ASN A 303 8.44 -18.90 17.74
CA ASN A 303 8.65 -19.79 18.88
C ASN A 303 8.20 -19.19 20.23
N ARG A 304 7.19 -18.31 20.21
CA ARG A 304 6.57 -17.70 21.40
C ARG A 304 5.09 -18.05 21.43
N ASP A 305 4.51 -18.10 22.63
CA ASP A 305 3.06 -18.13 22.80
C ASP A 305 2.49 -16.71 22.61
N ASN A 306 2.31 -16.36 21.35
CA ASN A 306 1.81 -15.06 20.94
C ASN A 306 1.07 -15.15 19.61
N ILE A 307 0.12 -14.23 19.44
CA ILE A 307 -0.66 -14.07 18.23
C ILE A 307 -0.53 -12.62 17.75
N ALA A 308 -0.82 -12.39 16.48
CA ALA A 308 -0.85 -11.08 15.88
C ALA A 308 -2.20 -10.82 15.22
N MET A 309 -2.71 -9.61 15.40
CA MET A 309 -3.79 -9.10 14.56
C MET A 309 -3.21 -8.75 13.18
N LEU A 310 -3.85 -9.31 12.16
CA LEU A 310 -3.46 -9.16 10.77
C LEU A 310 -4.51 -8.30 10.06
N PHE A 311 -4.07 -7.25 9.39
CA PHE A 311 -4.96 -6.43 8.57
C PHE A 311 -4.22 -5.86 7.38
N ARG A 312 -4.96 -5.36 6.39
CA ARG A 312 -4.40 -4.60 5.27
C ARG A 312 -4.81 -3.15 5.32
N ARG A 313 -3.99 -2.30 4.71
CA ARG A 313 -4.27 -0.87 4.53
C ARG A 313 -4.81 -0.54 3.14
N GLN A 314 -4.60 -1.42 2.16
CA GLN A 314 -5.06 -1.25 0.79
C GLN A 314 -5.83 -2.50 0.39
N TYR A 315 -6.90 -2.29 -0.35
CA TYR A 315 -7.78 -3.32 -0.86
C TYR A 315 -8.24 -2.96 -2.27
N LYS A 316 -8.57 -3.97 -3.07
CA LYS A 316 -8.81 -3.80 -4.52
C LYS A 316 -10.23 -4.12 -4.96
N HIS A 317 -10.97 -4.98 -4.25
CA HIS A 317 -12.18 -5.62 -4.80
C HIS A 317 -13.34 -5.71 -3.80
N GLY A 318 -14.27 -4.76 -3.84
CA GLY A 318 -15.48 -4.79 -2.99
C GLY A 318 -15.23 -4.27 -1.56
N PRO A 319 -16.08 -4.64 -0.59
CA PRO A 319 -15.98 -4.16 0.78
C PRO A 319 -14.70 -4.65 1.46
N TYR A 320 -14.21 -3.86 2.42
CA TYR A 320 -13.11 -4.28 3.29
C TYR A 320 -13.48 -5.58 4.01
N SER A 321 -12.79 -6.67 3.66
CA SER A 321 -13.40 -7.99 3.81
C SER A 321 -12.88 -8.87 4.95
N TYR A 322 -11.68 -8.63 5.50
CA TYR A 322 -11.17 -9.48 6.60
C TYR A 322 -10.03 -8.88 7.42
N VAL A 323 -10.13 -9.09 8.74
CA VAL A 323 -9.03 -9.07 9.72
C VAL A 323 -8.84 -10.49 10.23
N LEU A 324 -7.62 -11.00 10.16
CA LEU A 324 -7.28 -12.37 10.58
C LEU A 324 -6.34 -12.36 11.79
N VAL A 325 -6.12 -13.54 12.35
CA VAL A 325 -5.12 -13.77 13.40
C VAL A 325 -4.04 -14.67 12.84
N GLY A 326 -2.77 -14.35 13.11
CA GLY A 326 -1.61 -15.16 12.76
C GLY A 326 -0.71 -15.43 13.96
N LYS A 327 0.20 -16.40 13.83
CA LYS A 327 1.27 -16.67 14.80
C LYS A 327 2.54 -17.08 14.07
N ASN A 328 3.66 -17.13 14.78
CA ASN A 328 4.98 -17.43 14.21
C ASN A 328 5.33 -16.48 13.04
N THR A 329 6.12 -16.94 12.08
CA THR A 329 6.50 -16.15 10.90
C THR A 329 5.33 -16.01 9.94
N ILE A 330 5.09 -14.81 9.40
CA ILE A 330 3.97 -14.54 8.47
C ILE A 330 4.50 -13.84 7.21
N GLU A 331 4.17 -14.39 6.04
CA GLU A 331 4.60 -13.87 4.74
C GLU A 331 3.82 -12.60 4.35
N ALA A 332 4.47 -11.66 3.66
CA ALA A 332 3.90 -10.36 3.33
C ALA A 332 2.59 -10.44 2.53
N ARG A 333 2.41 -11.48 1.71
CA ARG A 333 1.23 -11.73 0.87
C ARG A 333 0.31 -12.80 1.48
N TYR A 334 0.33 -12.97 2.80
CA TYR A 334 -0.54 -13.91 3.51
C TYR A 334 -2.01 -13.75 3.13
N MET A 335 -2.52 -12.52 3.01
CA MET A 335 -3.95 -12.25 2.83
C MET A 335 -4.42 -12.17 1.37
N GLU A 336 -3.57 -11.77 0.42
CA GLU A 336 -3.88 -11.66 -1.01
C GLU A 336 -2.59 -11.44 -1.80
N ASN A 337 -2.62 -11.65 -3.12
CA ASN A 337 -1.45 -11.49 -3.97
C ASN A 337 -1.22 -10.03 -4.44
N ALA A 338 0.07 -9.72 -4.63
CA ALA A 338 0.70 -8.56 -5.29
C ALA A 338 0.40 -7.11 -4.83
N TYR A 339 -0.78 -6.77 -4.32
CA TYR A 339 -1.20 -5.36 -4.20
C TYR A 339 -0.99 -4.72 -2.84
N SER A 340 -1.05 -5.49 -1.77
CA SER A 340 -0.83 -4.99 -0.42
C SER A 340 -0.07 -6.02 0.40
N HIS A 341 0.77 -5.52 1.31
CA HIS A 341 1.36 -6.39 2.32
C HIS A 341 0.49 -6.38 3.57
N VAL A 342 0.30 -7.56 4.15
CA VAL A 342 -0.35 -7.70 5.45
C VAL A 342 0.46 -6.96 6.51
N TYR A 343 -0.23 -6.16 7.33
CA TYR A 343 0.32 -5.58 8.55
C TYR A 343 0.12 -6.57 9.69
N ILE A 344 1.18 -6.77 10.45
CA ILE A 344 1.29 -7.70 11.55
C ILE A 344 1.50 -6.90 12.82
N ASN A 345 0.60 -7.11 13.77
CA ASN A 345 0.56 -6.39 15.02
C ASN A 345 0.51 -7.44 16.14
N PRO A 346 1.65 -7.87 16.68
CA PRO A 346 1.69 -8.81 17.79
C PRO A 346 0.86 -8.28 18.94
N LEU A 347 0.11 -9.15 19.64
CA LEU A 347 -0.66 -8.73 20.81
C LEU A 347 0.27 -8.36 21.97
N PHE A 348 1.41 -9.05 22.06
CA PHE A 348 2.43 -8.80 23.06
C PHE A 348 3.81 -8.57 22.44
N VAL A 349 4.63 -7.81 23.16
CA VAL A 349 6.05 -7.59 22.91
C VAL A 349 6.83 -8.32 24.02
N TYR A 350 7.92 -8.97 23.64
CA TYR A 350 8.84 -9.65 24.55
C TYR A 350 10.12 -8.83 24.64
N HIS A 351 10.52 -8.45 25.85
CA HIS A 351 11.80 -7.78 26.11
C HIS A 351 12.80 -8.80 26.67
N ASN A 352 14.04 -8.74 26.20
CA ASN A 352 15.12 -9.63 26.68
C ASN A 352 15.84 -9.09 27.93
N ASP A 353 15.31 -8.05 28.59
CA ASP A 353 16.02 -7.40 29.69
C ASP A 353 15.80 -8.15 31.02
N MET A 354 16.88 -8.74 31.55
CA MET A 354 16.96 -9.33 32.89
C MET A 354 16.66 -8.35 34.04
N PHE A 355 16.46 -7.06 33.76
CA PHE A 355 16.31 -5.99 34.77
C PHE A 355 14.98 -5.25 34.73
N SER A 356 14.01 -5.67 33.90
CA SER A 356 12.72 -4.98 33.84
C SER A 356 11.69 -5.65 34.76
N ASN A 357 11.23 -4.92 35.78
CA ASN A 357 10.06 -5.26 36.61
C ASN A 357 8.75 -5.17 35.80
N ARG A 358 8.65 -5.83 34.65
CA ARG A 358 7.51 -5.71 33.73
C ARG A 358 7.07 -7.07 33.20
N GLY A 359 5.98 -7.57 33.79
CA GLY A 359 5.24 -8.74 33.32
C GLY A 359 5.84 -10.08 33.76
N VAL A 360 4.97 -11.06 34.00
CA VAL A 360 5.36 -12.47 34.12
C VAL A 360 6.03 -12.86 32.79
N ASP A 361 7.24 -13.41 32.85
CA ASP A 361 8.06 -13.85 31.71
C ASP A 361 8.52 -12.77 30.69
N GLY A 362 8.53 -11.48 31.07
CA GLY A 362 9.03 -10.40 30.20
C GLY A 362 8.11 -10.03 29.01
N LYS A 363 6.83 -10.40 29.11
CA LYS A 363 5.76 -10.16 28.13
C LYS A 363 4.97 -8.89 28.48
N VAL A 364 4.85 -7.95 27.53
CA VAL A 364 4.13 -6.67 27.71
C VAL A 364 3.09 -6.50 26.60
N PRO A 365 1.85 -6.04 26.89
CA PRO A 365 0.87 -5.73 25.86
C PRO A 365 1.40 -4.72 24.85
N ASN A 366 1.13 -4.95 23.56
CA ASN A 366 1.57 -4.08 22.47
C ASN A 366 0.56 -2.95 22.14
N LEU A 367 -0.42 -2.75 23.01
CA LEU A 367 -1.44 -1.71 22.85
C LEU A 367 -0.91 -0.36 23.31
N ASN A 368 -1.29 0.69 22.58
CA ASN A 368 -0.97 2.07 22.94
C ASN A 368 -1.66 2.42 24.27
N PRO A 369 -0.93 2.90 25.30
CA PRO A 369 -1.54 3.26 26.58
C PRO A 369 -2.63 4.34 26.48
N ALA A 370 -2.52 5.27 25.53
CA ALA A 370 -3.55 6.27 25.31
C ALA A 370 -4.83 5.67 24.71
N PHE A 371 -4.70 4.66 23.84
CA PHE A 371 -5.84 3.89 23.33
C PHE A 371 -6.54 3.13 24.46
N ILE A 372 -5.77 2.44 25.31
CA ILE A 372 -6.30 1.73 26.48
C ILE A 372 -7.09 2.70 27.36
N LYS A 373 -6.46 3.82 27.76
CA LYS A 373 -7.10 4.80 28.65
C LYS A 373 -8.42 5.34 28.10
N GLU A 374 -8.48 5.60 26.80
CA GLU A 374 -9.71 6.06 26.16
C GLU A 374 -10.79 4.97 26.15
N LEU A 375 -10.40 3.73 25.85
CA LEU A 375 -11.32 2.59 25.84
C LEU A 375 -11.86 2.29 27.24
N GLU A 376 -11.02 2.31 28.26
CA GLU A 376 -11.42 2.16 29.68
C GLU A 376 -12.42 3.25 30.08
N GLY A 377 -12.17 4.50 29.68
CA GLY A 377 -13.06 5.62 29.95
C GLY A 377 -14.42 5.51 29.26
N LYS A 378 -14.45 5.02 28.01
CA LYS A 378 -15.68 4.82 27.23
C LYS A 378 -16.49 3.62 27.70
N LEU A 379 -15.83 2.54 28.13
CA LEU A 379 -16.49 1.29 28.53
C LEU A 379 -16.78 1.19 30.05
N GLY A 380 -16.13 2.03 30.87
CA GLY A 380 -16.20 1.90 32.33
C GLY A 380 -15.55 0.62 32.86
N MET A 381 -14.64 0.02 32.09
CA MET A 381 -13.97 -1.24 32.42
C MET A 381 -12.46 -1.03 32.49
N GLY A 382 -11.80 -1.63 33.49
CA GLY A 382 -10.33 -1.61 33.59
C GLY A 382 -9.67 -2.65 32.68
N PHE A 383 -8.57 -2.26 32.03
CA PHE A 383 -7.76 -3.12 31.18
C PHE A 383 -6.93 -4.09 32.01
N ARG A 384 -6.97 -5.38 31.64
CA ARG A 384 -6.21 -6.44 32.30
C ARG A 384 -5.28 -7.14 31.30
N PRO A 385 -3.96 -7.08 31.49
CA PRO A 385 -2.99 -7.53 30.49
C PRO A 385 -2.65 -9.04 30.51
N HIS A 386 -3.23 -9.86 31.39
CA HIS A 386 -2.87 -11.28 31.55
C HIS A 386 -3.89 -12.23 30.88
N PRO A 387 -3.46 -13.38 30.32
CA PRO A 387 -4.38 -14.41 29.85
C PRO A 387 -5.00 -15.08 31.06
N PHE A 388 -6.32 -15.15 31.10
CA PHE A 388 -6.96 -16.23 31.84
C PHE A 388 -6.38 -17.55 31.30
N GLU A 389 -6.05 -18.49 32.18
CA GLU A 389 -6.25 -19.89 31.82
C GLU A 389 -7.71 -19.98 31.39
N PHE A 390 -7.94 -19.98 30.08
CA PHE A 390 -9.30 -19.94 29.55
C PHE A 390 -10.00 -21.20 30.04
N PRO A 391 -11.12 -21.10 30.78
CA PRO A 391 -11.97 -22.25 30.98
C PRO A 391 -12.39 -22.77 29.61
N SER A 392 -12.61 -24.08 29.52
CA SER A 392 -13.03 -24.82 28.32
C SER A 392 -14.04 -24.06 27.42
N PRO A 393 -14.12 -24.39 26.12
CA PRO A 393 -14.63 -23.52 25.06
C PRO A 393 -16.14 -23.28 25.17
N SER A 394 -16.53 -22.33 26.01
CA SER A 394 -17.84 -21.70 25.97
C SER A 394 -17.69 -20.27 26.45
N THR A 395 -18.02 -19.36 25.54
CA THR A 395 -18.33 -17.94 25.75
C THR A 395 -17.19 -16.93 25.93
N GLU A 396 -17.32 -15.86 25.13
CA GLU A 396 -16.60 -14.58 25.10
C GLU A 396 -15.21 -14.55 24.46
N ARG A 397 -15.20 -14.30 23.15
CA ARG A 397 -14.01 -14.18 22.31
C ARG A 397 -13.93 -12.79 21.64
N GLY A 398 -12.85 -12.06 21.93
CA GLY A 398 -12.17 -11.13 21.02
C GLY A 398 -12.92 -9.89 20.53
N TYR A 399 -13.07 -8.87 21.38
CA TYR A 399 -13.70 -7.58 21.01
C TYR A 399 -13.05 -6.88 19.80
N GLU A 400 -11.72 -6.86 19.68
CA GLU A 400 -11.04 -6.13 18.59
C GLU A 400 -11.20 -6.81 17.23
N CYS A 401 -11.09 -8.14 17.17
CA CYS A 401 -11.35 -8.90 15.95
C CYS A 401 -12.85 -8.94 15.63
N ALA A 402 -13.73 -8.97 16.63
CA ALA A 402 -15.18 -8.96 16.43
C ALA A 402 -15.65 -7.62 15.85
N GLY A 403 -15.18 -6.49 16.40
CA GLY A 403 -15.48 -5.15 15.87
C GLY A 403 -14.96 -4.97 14.46
N ALA A 404 -13.71 -5.35 14.18
CA ALA A 404 -13.14 -5.23 12.83
C ALA A 404 -13.79 -6.16 11.78
N ASN A 405 -14.49 -7.20 12.22
CA ASN A 405 -15.23 -8.11 11.36
C ASN A 405 -16.76 -7.85 11.35
N SER A 406 -17.23 -6.78 12.02
CA SER A 406 -18.65 -6.40 12.00
C SER A 406 -19.09 -6.04 10.57
N PRO A 407 -20.18 -6.62 10.04
CA PRO A 407 -20.71 -6.27 8.73
C PRO A 407 -21.09 -4.79 8.58
N SER A 408 -21.61 -4.15 9.65
CA SER A 408 -21.99 -2.73 9.62
C SER A 408 -20.77 -1.81 9.41
N LEU A 409 -19.70 -2.03 10.18
CA LEU A 409 -18.45 -1.27 10.07
C LEU A 409 -17.69 -1.53 8.76
N ARG A 410 -18.02 -2.60 8.03
CA ARG A 410 -17.44 -2.90 6.71
C ARG A 410 -18.21 -2.23 5.58
N ALA A 411 -19.52 -2.02 5.75
CA ALA A 411 -20.37 -1.33 4.77
C ALA A 411 -20.14 0.18 4.80
N GLU A 412 -19.93 0.79 5.98
CA GLU A 412 -19.67 2.24 6.16
C GLU A 412 -18.26 2.69 5.71
N ARG A 413 -17.40 1.76 5.25
CA ARG A 413 -16.05 2.06 4.73
C ARG A 413 -15.99 2.20 3.21
N GLU A 414 -17.10 1.91 2.53
CA GLU A 414 -17.29 2.14 1.09
C GLU A 414 -17.51 3.63 0.82
#